data_AF-A0A383BA66-F1
#
_entry.id   AF-A0A383BA66-F1
#
_cell.length_a   1.000
_cell.length_b   1.000
_cell.length_c   1.000
_cell.angle_alpha   90.00
_cell.angle_beta   90.00
_cell.angle_gamma   90.00
#
_symmetry.space_group_name_H-M   'P 1'
#
loop_
_entity.id
_entity.type
_entity.pdbx_description
1 polymer ?
#
loop_
_entity_poly.entity_id
_entity_poly.type
_entity_poly.pdbx_seq_one_letter_code
_entity_poly.pdbx_strand_id
1 'polypeptide(L)'
;MSIEISKGEEPYLIVSSDTHAGLQCENYRPYLESSLHDEFDKYVEERHEHRRITEEVNAEFLEQWEGENEEGLKGAYDSSVRNGVMDADGISGEIIFADGDAVTGQESPPF
;
A
#
# COMPACT_ATOMS: atom_id res chain seq x y z
N MET A 1 8.43 -32.52 -13.66
CA MET A 1 9.55 -31.77 -14.24
C MET A 1 10.45 -31.37 -13.08
N SER A 2 11.69 -31.82 -13.04
CA SER A 2 12.65 -31.41 -12.01
C SER A 2 13.21 -30.05 -12.40
N ILE A 3 12.93 -29.01 -11.60
CA ILE A 3 13.53 -27.69 -11.79
C ILE A 3 14.98 -27.79 -11.31
N GLU A 4 15.92 -27.49 -12.19
CA GLU A 4 17.33 -27.41 -11.83
C GLU A 4 17.56 -26.09 -11.08
N ILE A 5 17.91 -26.17 -9.80
CA ILE A 5 18.07 -24.99 -8.94
C ILE A 5 19.42 -24.33 -9.27
N SER A 6 19.39 -23.03 -9.61
CA SER A 6 20.62 -22.24 -9.75
C SER A 6 21.35 -22.18 -8.42
N LYS A 7 22.65 -22.52 -8.42
CA LYS A 7 23.56 -22.44 -7.27
C LYS A 7 24.78 -21.56 -7.55
N GLY A 8 24.73 -20.77 -8.62
CA GLY A 8 25.82 -19.88 -9.01
C GLY A 8 25.85 -18.60 -8.17
N GLU A 9 26.98 -17.90 -8.24
CA GLU A 9 27.20 -16.57 -7.62
C GLU A 9 26.82 -15.42 -8.57
N GLU A 10 26.16 -15.73 -9.69
CA GLU A 10 25.72 -14.71 -10.64
C GLU A 10 24.62 -13.83 -10.04
N PRO A 11 24.59 -12.52 -10.35
CA PRO A 11 23.56 -11.63 -9.85
C PRO A 11 22.15 -12.13 -10.22
N TYR A 12 21.25 -12.12 -9.25
CA TYR A 12 19.84 -12.45 -9.46
C TYR A 12 19.05 -11.17 -9.75
N LEU A 13 18.16 -11.25 -10.75
CA LEU A 13 17.09 -10.26 -10.92
C LEU A 13 15.90 -10.72 -10.10
N ILE A 14 15.45 -9.86 -9.19
CA ILE A 14 14.27 -10.13 -8.36
C ILE A 14 13.09 -9.38 -8.97
N VAL A 15 12.01 -10.10 -9.27
CA VAL A 15 10.74 -9.53 -9.68
C VAL A 15 9.71 -9.87 -8.61
N SER A 16 9.13 -8.86 -7.97
CA SER A 16 8.05 -9.09 -7.01
C SER A 16 6.76 -9.41 -7.76
N SER A 17 6.19 -10.58 -7.51
CA SER A 17 4.95 -11.01 -8.18
C SER A 17 3.69 -10.45 -7.54
N ASP A 18 3.80 -9.83 -6.36
CA ASP A 18 2.66 -9.39 -5.57
C ASP A 18 3.03 -8.14 -4.77
N THR A 19 2.49 -7.01 -5.19
CA THR A 19 2.60 -5.74 -4.48
C THR A 19 1.32 -4.95 -4.67
N HIS A 20 1.09 -3.97 -3.81
CA HIS A 20 -0.10 -3.13 -3.84
C HIS A 20 0.28 -1.66 -3.92
N ALA A 21 -0.61 -0.88 -4.53
CA ALA A 21 -0.56 0.57 -4.58
C ALA A 21 -1.96 1.13 -4.77
N GLY A 22 -2.18 2.35 -4.27
CA GLY A 22 -3.46 3.02 -4.30
C GLY A 22 -3.36 4.44 -3.78
N LEU A 23 -4.27 5.31 -4.24
CA LEU A 23 -4.45 6.60 -3.58
C LEU A 23 -5.04 6.38 -2.18
N GLN A 24 -4.82 7.34 -1.29
CA GLN A 24 -5.66 7.45 -0.09
C GLN A 24 -7.13 7.54 -0.50
N CYS A 25 -8.00 6.90 0.28
CA CYS A 25 -9.39 6.71 -0.09
C CYS A 25 -10.08 8.03 -0.49
N GLU A 26 -9.99 9.07 0.33
CA GLU A 26 -10.56 10.40 0.09
C GLU A 26 -10.16 11.02 -1.25
N ASN A 27 -8.97 10.69 -1.77
CA ASN A 27 -8.44 11.23 -3.02
C ASN A 27 -9.06 10.57 -4.26
N TYR A 28 -9.89 9.54 -4.10
CA TYR A 28 -10.70 9.01 -5.20
C TYR A 28 -11.92 9.87 -5.54
N ARG A 29 -12.38 10.73 -4.62
CA ARG A 29 -13.59 11.55 -4.80
C ARG A 29 -13.65 12.33 -6.13
N PRO A 30 -12.57 12.95 -6.63
CA PRO A 30 -12.60 13.68 -7.90
C PRO A 30 -12.84 12.80 -9.14
N TYR A 31 -12.63 11.49 -9.03
CA TYR A 31 -12.82 10.51 -10.10
C TYR A 31 -14.20 9.83 -10.06
N LEU A 32 -14.99 10.09 -9.02
CA LEU A 32 -16.33 9.56 -8.87
C LEU A 32 -17.37 10.51 -9.46
N GLU A 33 -18.44 9.92 -10.01
CA GLU A 33 -19.64 10.66 -10.40
C GLU A 33 -20.18 11.45 -9.21
N SER A 34 -20.60 12.70 -9.44
CA SER A 34 -21.02 13.59 -8.34
C SER A 34 -22.22 13.06 -7.55
N SER A 35 -23.04 12.19 -8.17
CA SER A 35 -24.15 11.52 -7.50
C SER A 35 -23.72 10.54 -6.41
N LEU A 36 -22.45 10.10 -6.43
CA LEU A 36 -21.88 9.17 -5.44
C LEU A 36 -21.15 9.89 -4.31
N HIS A 37 -20.91 11.19 -4.42
CA HIS A 37 -20.06 11.92 -3.46
C HIS A 37 -20.60 11.85 -2.03
N ASP A 38 -21.90 12.03 -1.81
CA ASP A 38 -22.50 11.99 -0.47
C ASP A 38 -22.40 10.59 0.19
N GLU A 39 -22.47 9.52 -0.60
CA GLU A 39 -22.31 8.14 -0.13
C GLU A 39 -20.84 7.83 0.13
N PHE A 40 -19.97 8.31 -0.75
CA PHE A 40 -18.53 8.16 -0.65
C PHE A 40 -17.95 8.87 0.58
N ASP A 41 -18.37 10.10 0.83
CA ASP A 41 -17.91 10.90 1.96
C ASP A 41 -18.28 10.20 3.29
N LYS A 42 -19.49 9.63 3.39
CA LYS A 42 -19.91 8.81 4.54
C LYS A 42 -19.09 7.53 4.69
N TYR A 43 -18.80 6.85 3.58
CA TYR A 43 -17.96 5.65 3.58
C TYR A 43 -16.56 5.94 4.13
N VAL A 44 -15.95 7.05 3.70
CA VAL A 44 -14.64 7.50 4.20
C VAL A 44 -14.70 7.81 5.69
N GLU A 45 -15.72 8.54 6.17
CA GLU A 45 -15.93 8.83 7.59
C GLU A 45 -16.05 7.55 8.44
N GLU A 46 -16.91 6.61 8.03
CA GLU A 46 -17.11 5.33 8.73
C GLU A 46 -15.81 4.51 8.80
N ARG A 47 -15.00 4.56 7.74
CA ARG A 47 -13.71 3.88 7.69
C ARG A 47 -12.71 4.47 8.69
N HIS A 48 -12.61 5.80 8.77
CA HIS A 48 -11.74 6.46 9.75
C HIS A 48 -12.14 6.14 11.20
N GLU A 49 -13.45 6.12 11.49
CA GLU A 49 -13.93 5.71 12.83
C GLU A 49 -13.59 4.25 13.14
N HIS A 50 -13.74 3.34 12.17
CA HIS A 50 -13.39 1.94 12.35
C HIS A 50 -11.89 1.73 12.59
N ARG A 51 -11.04 2.50 11.89
CA ARG A 51 -9.58 2.53 12.13
C ARG A 51 -9.29 3.01 13.56
N ARG A 52 -9.86 4.14 13.98
CA ARG A 52 -9.68 4.68 15.33
C ARG A 52 -9.97 3.64 16.42
N ILE A 53 -11.04 2.85 16.26
CA ILE A 53 -11.43 1.78 17.19
C ILE A 53 -10.43 0.61 17.15
N THR A 54 -9.89 0.28 15.98
CA THR A 54 -8.93 -0.83 15.80
C THR A 54 -7.54 -0.47 16.33
N GLU A 55 -7.12 0.79 16.17
CA GLU A 55 -5.82 1.30 16.63
C GLU A 55 -5.74 1.42 18.16
N GLU A 56 -6.87 1.52 18.87
CA GLU A 56 -6.91 1.56 20.34
C GLU A 56 -6.27 0.32 21.00
N VAL A 57 -6.09 -0.79 20.27
CA VAL A 57 -5.48 -2.03 20.80
C VAL A 57 -3.95 -2.05 20.69
N ASN A 58 -3.32 -1.20 19.84
CA ASN A 58 -1.87 -1.18 19.59
C ASN A 58 -1.29 0.22 19.25
N ALA A 59 -1.93 1.30 19.69
CA ALA A 59 -1.65 2.68 19.25
C ALA A 59 -0.17 3.10 19.31
N GLU A 60 0.54 2.81 20.41
CA GLU A 60 1.96 3.19 20.56
C GLU A 60 2.88 2.49 19.56
N PHE A 61 2.60 1.21 19.26
CA PHE A 61 3.36 0.45 18.26
C PHE A 61 3.11 0.99 16.84
N LEU A 62 1.84 1.27 16.53
CA LEU A 62 1.44 1.81 15.23
C LEU A 62 2.03 3.19 15.00
N GLU A 63 1.94 4.10 15.98
CA GLU A 63 2.51 5.44 15.88
C GLU A 63 4.03 5.39 15.65
N GLN A 64 4.75 4.56 16.42
CA GLN A 64 6.19 4.41 16.23
C GLN A 64 6.51 3.87 14.83
N TRP A 65 5.82 2.80 14.41
CA TRP A 65 6.07 2.18 13.12
C TRP A 65 5.72 3.10 11.95
N GLU A 66 4.58 3.79 12.00
CA GLU A 66 4.17 4.77 10.98
C GLU A 66 5.18 5.92 10.90
N GLY A 67 5.66 6.41 12.04
CA GLY A 67 6.71 7.43 12.07
C GLY A 67 8.04 6.95 11.48
N GLU A 68 8.46 5.73 11.77
CA GLU A 68 9.68 5.13 11.20
C GLU A 68 9.57 4.89 9.69
N ASN A 69 8.34 4.70 9.16
CA ASN A 69 8.08 4.36 7.77
C ASN A 69 7.39 5.49 6.97
N GLU A 70 7.22 6.68 7.55
CA GLU A 70 6.40 7.78 6.99
C GLU A 70 6.75 8.11 5.53
N GLU A 71 8.05 8.17 5.21
CA GLU A 71 8.49 8.43 3.84
C GLU A 71 8.23 7.24 2.93
N GLY A 72 8.54 6.01 3.37
CA GLY A 72 8.35 4.80 2.57
C GLY A 72 6.88 4.51 2.25
N LEU A 73 5.97 4.82 3.19
CA LEU A 73 4.53 4.66 3.03
C LEU A 73 3.97 5.49 1.87
N LYS A 74 4.58 6.64 1.54
CA LYS A 74 4.20 7.44 0.36
C LYS A 74 4.38 6.67 -0.93
N GLY A 75 5.23 5.63 -0.97
CA GLY A 75 5.41 4.73 -2.10
C GLY A 75 4.14 3.97 -2.52
N ALA A 76 3.08 3.98 -1.70
CA ALA A 76 1.76 3.48 -2.10
C ALA A 76 1.12 4.32 -3.23
N TYR A 77 1.43 5.61 -3.33
CA TYR A 77 0.85 6.52 -4.34
C TYR A 77 1.85 7.44 -5.05
N ASP A 78 3.09 7.57 -4.55
CA ASP A 78 4.18 8.28 -5.21
C ASP A 78 5.18 7.30 -5.82
N SER A 79 5.17 7.20 -7.14
CA SER A 79 6.07 6.30 -7.89
C SER A 79 7.55 6.62 -7.70
N SER A 80 7.91 7.86 -7.41
CA SER A 80 9.32 8.27 -7.25
C SER A 80 9.87 7.73 -5.93
N VAL A 81 9.08 7.84 -4.86
CA VAL A 81 9.39 7.23 -3.56
C VAL A 81 9.44 5.71 -3.70
N ARG A 82 8.44 5.12 -4.38
CA ARG A 82 8.36 3.67 -4.59
C ARG A 82 9.60 3.11 -5.28
N ASN A 83 10.09 3.76 -6.33
CA ASN A 83 11.32 3.36 -7.00
C ASN A 83 12.53 3.35 -6.05
N GLY A 84 12.63 4.34 -5.16
CA GLY A 84 13.70 4.40 -4.17
C GLY A 84 13.64 3.25 -3.15
N VAL A 85 12.42 2.85 -2.73
CA VAL A 85 12.21 1.68 -1.88
C VAL A 85 12.58 0.39 -2.62
N MET A 86 12.14 0.23 -3.88
CA MET A 86 12.50 -0.93 -4.71
C MET A 86 14.02 -1.06 -4.91
N ASP A 87 14.71 0.06 -5.15
CA ASP A 87 16.17 0.09 -5.30
C ASP A 87 16.86 -0.34 -4.00
N ALA A 88 16.36 0.08 -2.83
CA ALA A 88 16.89 -0.31 -1.53
C ALA A 88 16.68 -1.81 -1.23
N ASP A 89 15.56 -2.38 -1.68
CA ASP A 89 15.20 -3.80 -1.51
C ASP A 89 15.82 -4.72 -2.57
N GLY A 90 16.46 -4.17 -3.61
CA GLY A 90 17.03 -4.94 -4.71
C GLY A 90 15.99 -5.52 -5.68
N ILE A 91 14.79 -4.91 -5.73
CA ILE A 91 13.70 -5.31 -6.60
C ILE A 91 13.88 -4.65 -7.97
N SER A 92 14.02 -5.46 -9.01
CA SER A 92 14.21 -4.98 -10.38
C SER A 92 12.91 -4.67 -11.11
N GLY A 93 11.79 -5.18 -10.59
CA GLY A 93 10.45 -4.94 -11.15
C GLY A 93 9.39 -5.62 -10.28
N GLU A 94 8.14 -5.25 -10.50
CA GLU A 94 7.03 -5.74 -9.69
C GLU A 94 5.70 -5.77 -10.46
N ILE A 95 4.80 -6.61 -9.99
CA ILE A 95 3.39 -6.58 -10.37
C ILE A 95 2.62 -5.84 -9.28
N ILE A 96 1.88 -4.80 -9.67
CA ILE A 96 1.12 -3.94 -8.76
C ILE A 96 -0.36 -4.23 -8.94
N PHE A 97 -1.02 -4.61 -7.85
CA PHE A 97 -2.47 -4.78 -7.75
C PHE A 97 -3.10 -3.56 -7.08
N ALA A 98 -4.37 -3.30 -7.42
CA ALA A 98 -5.18 -2.33 -6.69
C ALA A 98 -5.30 -2.77 -5.22
N ASP A 99 -5.35 -1.78 -4.34
CA ASP A 99 -4.90 -1.96 -2.97
C ASP A 99 -5.76 -2.86 -2.09
N GLY A 100 -5.07 -3.51 -1.14
CA GLY A 100 -5.54 -4.32 -0.03
C GLY A 100 -4.58 -4.25 1.17
N ASP A 101 -4.02 -3.07 1.49
CA ASP A 101 -3.20 -2.87 2.69
C ASP A 101 -3.87 -3.43 3.95
N ALA A 102 -3.29 -4.55 4.37
CA ALA A 102 -3.70 -5.29 5.53
C ALA A 102 -3.11 -4.73 6.83
N VAL A 103 -2.26 -3.70 6.76
CA VAL A 103 -1.46 -3.17 7.87
C VAL A 103 -1.96 -1.81 8.35
N THR A 104 -2.08 -0.80 7.48
CA THR A 104 -2.47 0.57 7.90
C THR A 104 -3.96 0.87 7.64
N GLY A 105 -4.59 0.12 6.75
CA GLY A 105 -5.99 0.26 6.35
C GLY A 105 -6.30 1.58 5.62
N GLN A 106 -5.28 2.29 5.11
CA GLN A 106 -5.43 3.63 4.54
C GLN A 106 -5.90 3.65 3.08
N GLU A 107 -5.96 2.50 2.42
CA GLU A 107 -5.95 2.46 0.97
C GLU A 107 -7.31 2.14 0.31
N SER A 108 -7.32 2.38 -1.00
CA SER A 108 -8.32 2.18 -2.06
C SER A 108 -9.69 1.57 -1.69
N PRO A 109 -10.81 2.16 -2.16
CA PRO A 109 -12.13 1.58 -1.98
C PRO A 109 -12.20 0.15 -2.55
N PRO A 110 -13.01 -0.76 -1.95
CA PRO A 110 -13.18 -2.11 -2.45
C PRO A 110 -14.00 -2.07 -3.75
N PHE A 111 -13.33 -2.02 -4.89
CA PHE A 111 -13.96 -2.16 -6.22
C PHE A 111 -13.32 -3.29 -7.02
#